data_AF-A0A241W5Q2-F1
#
_entry.id   AF-A0A241W5Q2-F1
#
_cell.length_a   1.000
_cell.length_b   1.000
_cell.length_c   1.000
_cell.angle_alpha   90.00
_cell.angle_beta   90.00
_cell.angle_gamma   90.00
#
_symmetry.space_group_name_H-M   'P 1'
#
loop_
_entity.id
_entity.type
_entity.pdbx_description
1 polymer ?
#
loop_
_entity_poly.entity_id
_entity_poly.type
_entity_poly.pdbx_seq_one_letter_code
_entity_poly.pdbx_strand_id
1 'polypeptide(L)' 'MVDRVEAQKNLKKLEDDHYHLAHLNHLNSRESFKQECQRRMNEIREQIENIKWQLNEKFKTTR' A
#
# COMPACT_ATOMS: atom_id res chain seq x y z
N MET A 1 -2.13 -14.92 -14.78
CA MET A 1 -0.92 -14.07 -14.70
C MET A 1 -1.36 -12.70 -14.20
N VAL A 2 -0.82 -12.19 -13.09
CA VAL A 2 -1.09 -10.80 -12.66
C VAL A 2 -0.61 -9.87 -13.77
N ASP A 3 -1.53 -9.11 -14.37
CA ASP A 3 -1.25 -8.13 -15.40
C ASP A 3 -0.40 -7.00 -14.79
N ARG A 4 0.74 -6.69 -15.42
CA ARG A 4 1.70 -5.70 -14.90
C ARG A 4 1.07 -4.30 -14.80
N VAL A 5 0.20 -3.95 -15.75
CA VAL A 5 -0.51 -2.66 -15.76
C VAL A 5 -1.50 -2.61 -14.59
N GLU A 6 -2.18 -3.73 -14.31
CA GLU A 6 -3.10 -3.83 -13.19
C GLU A 6 -2.35 -3.78 -11.84
N ALA A 7 -1.21 -4.45 -11.71
CA ALA A 7 -0.36 -4.37 -10.52
C ALA A 7 0.15 -2.95 -10.26
N GLN A 8 0.54 -2.20 -11.29
CA GLN A 8 0.96 -0.80 -11.16
C GLN A 8 -0.21 0.13 -10.77
N LYS A 9 -1.41 -0.10 -11.34
CA LYS A 9 -2.62 0.64 -10.94
C LYS A 9 -2.98 0.38 -9.48
N ASN A 10 -2.90 -0.87 -9.05
CA ASN A 10 -3.18 -1.25 -7.67
C ASN A 10 -2.14 -0.65 -6.71
N LEU A 11 -0.86 -0.65 -7.09
CA LEU A 11 0.20 -0.01 -6.32
C LEU A 11 -0.08 1.48 -6.10
N LYS A 12 -0.44 2.21 -7.16
CA LYS A 12 -0.76 3.64 -7.06
C LYS A 12 -1.95 3.91 -6.15
N LYS A 13 -3.02 3.11 -6.26
CA LYS A 13 -4.19 3.23 -5.36
C LYS A 13 -3.82 3.02 -3.89
N LEU A 14 -2.99 2.01 -3.61
CA LEU A 14 -2.53 1.74 -2.25
C LEU A 14 -1.68 2.89 -1.70
N GLU A 15 -0.82 3.50 -2.53
CA GLU A 15 -0.05 4.68 -2.15
C GLU A 15 -0.94 5.90 -1.86
N ASP A 16 -1.96 6.14 -2.68
CA ASP A 16 -2.94 7.21 -2.48
C ASP A 16 -3.79 6.99 -1.21
N ASP A 17 -4.21 5.75 -0.94
CA ASP A 17 -4.96 5.37 0.27
C ASP A 17 -4.11 5.56 1.53
N HIS A 18 -2.83 5.17 1.48
CA HIS A 18 -1.89 5.39 2.58
C HIS A 18 -1.72 6.89 2.87
N TYR A 19 -1.59 7.72 1.83
CA TYR A 19 -1.50 9.17 1.98
C TYR A 19 -2.76 9.77 2.63
N HIS A 20 -3.94 9.35 2.19
CA HIS A 20 -5.20 9.80 2.79
C HIS A 20 -5.35 9.39 4.25
N LEU A 21 -4.99 8.15 4.59
CA LEU A 21 -5.02 7.68 5.98
C LEU A 21 -4.04 8.43 6.86
N ALA A 22 -2.84 8.74 6.37
CA ALA A 22 -1.87 9.55 7.10
C ALA A 22 -2.40 10.97 7.35
N HIS A 23 -3.07 11.57 6.36
CA HIS A 23 -3.70 12.88 6.49
C HIS A 23 -4.84 12.88 7.51
N LEU A 24 -5.74 11.89 7.43
CA LEU A 24 -6.84 11.72 8.38
C LEU A 24 -6.33 11.48 9.81
N ASN A 25 -5.30 10.65 9.97
CA ASN A 25 -4.65 10.38 11.26
C ASN A 25 -4.06 11.65 11.89
N HIS A 26 -3.50 12.55 11.08
CA HIS A 26 -2.96 13.82 11.55
C HIS A 26 -4.06 14.78 12.02
N LEU A 27 -5.16 14.88 11.27
CA LEU A 27 -6.26 15.79 11.57
C LEU A 27 -7.14 15.33 12.74
N ASN A 28 -7.18 14.03 13.02
CA ASN A 28 -8.08 13.48 14.03
C ASN A 28 -7.35 13.28 15.37
N SER A 29 -7.87 13.86 16.45
CA SER A 29 -7.24 13.77 17.78
C SER A 29 -7.65 12.52 18.57
N ARG A 30 -8.63 11.74 18.11
CA ARG A 30 -9.10 10.55 18.83
C ARG A 30 -8.08 9.41 18.73
N GLU A 31 -7.57 8.95 19.87
CA GLU A 31 -6.59 7.86 19.96
C GLU A 31 -7.05 6.57 19.27
N SER A 32 -8.30 6.16 19.45
CA SER A 32 -8.87 4.97 18.79
C SER A 32 -8.86 5.09 17.26
N PHE A 33 -9.15 6.29 16.74
CA PHE A 33 -9.09 6.57 15.32
C PHE A 33 -7.64 6.53 14.80
N LYS A 34 -6.69 7.06 15.59
CA LYS A 34 -5.27 7.03 15.24
C LYS A 34 -4.73 5.60 15.19
N GLN A 35 -5.10 4.76 16.15
CA GLN A 35 -4.72 3.34 16.19
C GLN A 35 -5.28 2.58 14.98
N GLU A 36 -6.53 2.83 14.61
CA GLU A 36 -7.13 2.21 13.43
C GLU A 36 -6.46 2.67 12.13
N CYS A 37 -6.19 3.98 11.98
CA CYS A 37 -5.44 4.50 10.84
C CYS A 37 -4.05 3.88 10.76
N GLN A 38 -3.33 3.76 11.89
CA GLN A 38 -2.01 3.16 11.94
C GLN A 38 -2.04 1.68 11.54
N ARG A 39 -3.01 0.92 12.05
CA ARG A 39 -3.20 -0.49 11.67
C ARG A 39 -3.42 -0.61 10.17
N ARG A 40 -4.29 0.22 9.60
CA ARG A 40 -4.62 0.19 8.17
C ARG A 40 -3.43 0.62 7.30
N MET A 41 -2.66 1.62 7.72
CA MET A 41 -1.42 2.02 7.05
C MET A 41 -0.40 0.88 7.01
N ASN A 42 -0.26 0.12 8.09
CA ASN A 42 0.63 -1.05 8.14
C ASN A 42 0.17 -2.16 7.17
N GLU A 43 -1.12 -2.50 7.15
CA GLU A 43 -1.68 -3.48 6.21
C GLU A 43 -1.44 -3.07 4.75
N ILE A 44 -1.64 -1.79 4.42
CA ILE A 44 -1.39 -1.25 3.07
C ILE A 44 0.09 -1.33 2.72
N ARG A 45 0.99 -1.03 3.67
CA ARG A 45 2.43 -1.12 3.46
C ARG A 45 2.87 -2.55 3.11
N GLU A 46 2.35 -3.55 3.82
CA GLU A 46 2.64 -4.96 3.51
C GLU A 46 2.16 -5.35 2.11
N GLN A 47 0.97 -4.88 1.69
CA GLN A 47 0.46 -5.10 0.34
C GLN A 47 1.35 -4.45 -0.73
N ILE A 48 1.82 -3.22 -0.48
CA ILE A 48 2.75 -2.51 -1.35
C ILE A 48 4.06 -3.29 -1.51
N GLU A 49 4.64 -3.78 -0.40
CA GLU A 49 5.89 -4.53 -0.45
C GLU A 49 5.73 -5.87 -1.17
N ASN A 50 4.63 -6.58 -0.97
CA ASN A 50 4.33 -7.81 -1.69
C ASN A 50 4.18 -7.56 -3.21
N ILE A 51 3.43 -6.54 -3.63
CA ILE A 51 3.28 -6.19 -5.05
C ILE A 51 4.64 -5.80 -5.66
N LYS A 52 5.45 -5.01 -4.94
CA LYS A 52 6.82 -4.65 -5.38
C LYS A 52 7.70 -5.88 -5.53
N TRP A 53 7.65 -6.81 -4.58
CA TRP A 53 8.40 -8.07 -4.63
C TRP A 53 7.96 -8.91 -5.84
N GLN A 54 6.65 -9.13 -6.04
CA GLN A 54 6.13 -9.88 -7.19
C GLN A 54 6.51 -9.26 -8.54
N LEU A 55 6.50 -7.93 -8.64
CA LEU A 55 6.95 -7.21 -9.83
C LEU A 55 8.46 -7.41 -10.06
N ASN A 56 9.27 -7.43 -9.01
CA ASN A 56 10.73 -7.56 -9.10
C ASN A 56 11.20 -9.02 -9.35
N GLU A 57 10.54 -10.01 -8.75
CA GLU A 57 10.77 -11.44 -8.97
C GLU A 57 10.55 -11.83 -10.43
N LYS A 58 9.47 -11.32 -11.05
CA LYS A 58 9.21 -11.50 -12.48
C LYS A 58 10.31 -10.88 -13.38
N PHE A 59 10.98 -9.84 -12.90
CA PHE A 59 12.11 -9.22 -13.59
C PHE A 59 13.37 -10.09 -13.56
N LYS A 60 13.60 -10.86 -12.49
CA LYS A 60 14.77 -11.76 -12.35
C LYS A 60 14.64 -13.06 -13.14
N THR A 61 13.43 -13.58 -13.29
CA THR A 61 13.16 -14.87 -13.97
C THR A 61 13.08 -14.77 -15.49
N THR A 62 13.08 -13.54 -16.05
CA THR A 62 13.01 -13.28 -17.50
C THR A 62 14.38 -12.98 -18.11
N ARG A 63 15.48 -13.06 -17.35
CA ARG A 63 16.85 -12.77 -17.82
C ARG A 63 17.69 -14.02 -17.93
#